data_AF-A0A969SJ33-F1
#
_entry.id   AF-A0A969SJ33-F1
#
_cell.length_a   1.000
_cell.length_b   1.000
_cell.length_c   1.000
_cell.angle_alpha   90.00
_cell.angle_beta   90.00
_cell.angle_gamma   90.00
#
_symmetry.space_group_name_H-M   'P 1'
#
loop_
_entity.id
_entity.type
_entity.pdbx_description
1 polymer ?
#
loop_
_entity_poly.entity_id
_entity_poly.type
_entity_poly.pdbx_seq_one_letter_code
_entity_poly.pdbx_strand_id
1 'polypeptide(L)' 'MSDNFPFPNLHQLQQWHQGIKDANRNNIFCHCRACGYEWMDSSFDATCTKCSSKNVESISSWQFPDD' A
#
# COMPACT_ATOMS: atom_id res chain seq x y z
N MET A 1 4.08 -8.68 -31.11
CA MET A 1 4.20 -9.12 -29.70
C MET A 1 2.98 -9.98 -29.44
N SER A 2 3.13 -11.23 -28.98
CA SER A 2 1.97 -12.10 -28.77
C SER A 2 1.11 -11.58 -27.62
N ASP A 3 -0.17 -11.37 -27.89
CA ASP A 3 -1.23 -11.14 -26.90
C ASP A 3 -1.49 -12.43 -26.09
N ASN A 4 -0.51 -12.87 -25.32
CA ASN A 4 -0.75 -13.86 -24.28
C ASN A 4 -1.36 -13.15 -23.10
N PHE A 5 -2.69 -13.20 -23.00
CA PHE A 5 -3.39 -12.77 -21.81
C PHE A 5 -2.84 -13.61 -20.64
N PRO A 6 -2.27 -12.99 -19.59
CA PRO A 6 -1.56 -13.72 -18.53
C PRO A 6 -2.50 -14.58 -17.68
N PHE A 7 -3.83 -14.46 -17.89
CA PHE A 7 -4.84 -15.18 -17.15
C PHE A 7 -5.71 -16.04 -18.10
N PRO A 8 -5.78 -17.37 -17.88
CA PRO A 8 -6.59 -18.29 -18.67
C PRO A 8 -8.11 -18.13 -18.46
N ASN A 9 -8.56 -17.43 -17.40
CA ASN A 9 -9.98 -17.15 -17.16
C ASN A 9 -10.21 -15.94 -16.23
N LEU A 10 -11.47 -15.48 -16.19
CA LEU A 10 -11.93 -14.36 -15.36
C LEU A 10 -11.69 -14.56 -13.85
N HIS A 11 -11.79 -15.81 -13.36
CA HIS A 11 -11.60 -16.10 -11.95
C HIS A 11 -10.15 -15.86 -11.52
N GLN A 12 -9.17 -16.30 -12.32
CA GLN A 12 -7.75 -16.03 -12.03
C GLN A 12 -7.42 -14.53 -12.09
N LEU A 13 -8.01 -13.79 -13.04
CA LEU A 13 -7.89 -12.33 -13.08
C LEU A 13 -8.47 -11.68 -11.81
N GLN A 14 -9.62 -12.15 -11.33
CA GLN A 14 -10.23 -11.65 -10.09
C GLN A 14 -9.38 -11.96 -8.86
N GLN A 15 -8.83 -13.17 -8.75
CA GLN A 15 -7.92 -13.56 -7.67
C GLN A 15 -6.66 -12.68 -7.67
N TRP A 16 -6.09 -12.41 -8.84
CA TRP A 16 -4.94 -11.52 -8.97
C TRP A 16 -5.26 -10.08 -8.53
N HIS A 17 -6.40 -9.52 -8.97
CA HIS A 17 -6.87 -8.22 -8.50
C HIS A 17 -7.10 -8.18 -6.98
N GLN A 18 -7.59 -9.28 -6.40
CA GLN A 18 -7.78 -9.37 -4.96
C GLN A 18 -6.44 -9.35 -4.22
N GLY A 19 -5.45 -10.11 -4.70
CA GLY A 19 -4.09 -10.08 -4.16
C GLY A 19 -3.46 -8.68 -4.20
N ILE A 20 -3.69 -7.93 -5.28
CA ILE A 20 -3.28 -6.52 -5.39
C ILE A 20 -3.96 -5.63 -4.35
N LYS A 21 -5.27 -5.80 -4.13
CA LYS A 21 -6.01 -5.02 -3.13
C LYS A 21 -5.50 -5.32 -1.71
N ASP A 22 -5.21 -6.58 -1.43
CA ASP A 22 -4.72 -7.01 -0.12
C ASP A 22 -3.28 -6.52 0.12
N ALA A 23 -2.42 -6.58 -0.89
CA ALA A 23 -1.07 -6.00 -0.82
C ALA A 23 -1.11 -4.47 -0.61
N ASN A 24 -2.03 -3.77 -1.28
CA ASN A 24 -2.19 -2.31 -1.11
C ASN A 24 -2.62 -1.90 0.30
N ARG A 25 -3.38 -2.75 1.00
CA ARG A 25 -3.99 -2.41 2.29
C ARG A 25 -3.02 -2.15 3.42
N ASN A 26 -1.77 -2.64 3.35
CA ASN A 26 -0.80 -2.51 4.45
C ASN A 26 0.47 -1.75 4.06
N ASN A 27 0.37 -1.02 2.95
CA ASN A 27 1.51 -0.44 2.27
C ASN A 27 1.37 1.09 2.18
N ILE A 28 0.94 1.74 3.27
CA ILE A 28 0.92 3.20 3.33
C ILE A 28 2.07 3.65 4.23
N PHE A 29 3.09 4.24 3.62
CA PHE A 29 4.17 4.89 4.35
C PHE A 29 3.69 6.27 4.82
N CYS A 30 3.77 6.49 6.12
CA CYS A 30 3.35 7.69 6.80
C CYS A 30 4.57 8.44 7.37
N HIS A 31 4.62 9.75 7.15
CA HIS A 31 5.61 10.66 7.72
C HIS A 31 4.90 11.81 8.44
N CYS A 32 5.10 11.94 9.75
CA CYS A 32 4.54 13.06 10.50
C CYS A 32 5.37 14.32 10.31
N ARG A 33 4.80 15.32 9.64
CA ARG A 33 5.47 16.61 9.40
C ARG A 33 5.72 17.44 10.67
N ALA A 34 5.07 17.08 11.80
CA ALA A 34 5.22 17.80 13.06
C ALA A 34 6.38 17.30 13.93
N CYS A 35 6.62 15.98 13.97
CA CYS A 35 7.68 15.40 14.80
C CYS A 35 8.71 14.56 14.03
N GLY A 36 8.51 14.35 12.74
CA GLY A 36 9.39 13.58 11.87
C GLY A 36 9.28 12.06 12.02
N TYR A 37 8.35 11.54 12.83
CA TYR A 37 8.18 10.09 13.00
C TYR A 37 7.63 9.44 11.73
N GLU A 38 8.18 8.27 11.39
CA GLU A 38 7.87 7.52 10.18
C GLU A 38 7.36 6.11 10.53
N TRP A 39 6.32 5.64 9.85
CA TRP A 39 5.73 4.31 10.08
C TRP A 39 4.97 3.79 8.85
N MET A 40 4.62 2.50 8.89
CA MET A 40 3.71 1.88 7.93
C MET A 40 2.32 1.76 8.55
N ASP A 41 1.29 2.11 7.78
CA ASP A 41 -0.11 2.07 8.16
C ASP A 41 -0.95 1.36 7.08
N SER A 42 -2.20 1.08 7.44
CA SER A 42 -3.22 0.53 6.55
C SER A 42 -4.24 1.60 6.12
N SER A 43 -4.13 2.83 6.62
CA SER A 43 -5.02 3.95 6.30
C SER A 43 -4.28 5.23 5.90
N PHE A 44 -4.87 6.00 4.98
CA PHE A 44 -4.41 7.35 4.63
C PHE A 44 -4.79 8.40 5.67
N ASP A 45 -5.74 8.11 6.56
CA ASP A 45 -6.23 9.01 7.62
C ASP A 45 -5.52 8.73 8.97
N ALA A 46 -4.21 8.46 8.92
CA ALA A 46 -3.44 8.13 10.11
C ALA A 46 -3.17 9.35 10.99
N THR A 47 -3.34 9.20 12.30
CA THR A 47 -2.90 10.20 13.29
C THR A 47 -1.57 9.74 13.89
N CYS A 48 -0.59 10.65 13.99
CA CYS A 48 0.73 10.30 14.51
C CYS A 48 0.64 9.79 15.96
N THR A 49 1.13 8.58 16.21
CA THR A 49 1.10 7.94 17.54
C THR A 49 2.09 8.54 18.53
N LYS A 50 3.07 9.33 18.07
CA LYS A 50 4.09 9.97 18.93
C LYS A 50 3.68 11.35 19.44
N CYS A 51 2.98 12.13 18.63
CA CYS A 51 2.65 13.53 18.95
C CYS A 51 1.16 13.88 18.78
N SER A 52 0.31 12.91 18.41
CA SER A 52 -1.12 13.09 18.14
C SER A 52 -1.46 14.09 17.03
N SER A 53 -0.47 14.48 16.22
CA SER A 53 -0.67 15.37 15.08
C SER A 53 -1.39 14.65 13.94
N LYS A 54 -2.31 15.36 13.29
CA LYS A 54 -2.97 14.95 12.04
C LYS A 54 -2.22 15.44 10.79
N ASN A 55 -1.13 16.21 10.97
CA ASN A 55 -0.30 16.66 9.87
C ASN A 55 0.67 15.55 9.45
N VAL A 56 0.12 14.55 8.75
CA VAL A 56 0.80 13.35 8.29
C VAL A 56 0.77 13.32 6.77
N GLU A 57 1.94 13.19 6.17
CA GLU A 57 2.07 12.87 4.74
C GLU A 57 2.03 11.36 4.57
N SER A 58 1.26 10.89 3.59
CA SER A 58 1.09 9.45 3.33
C SER A 58 1.27 9.14 1.86
N ILE A 59 1.98 8.06 1.56
CA ILE A 59 2.22 7.56 0.20
C ILE A 59 2.10 6.03 0.16
N SER A 60 1.55 5.50 -0.92
CA SER A 60 1.58 4.05 -1.15
C SER A 60 3.02 3.58 -1.38
N SER A 61 3.51 2.71 -0.50
CA SER A 61 4.85 2.13 -0.53
C SER A 61 4.77 0.63 -0.84
N TRP A 62 4.94 0.30 -2.10
CA TRP A 62 5.00 -1.08 -2.56
C TRP A 62 6.39 -1.64 -2.31
N GLN A 63 6.48 -2.62 -1.40
CA GLN A 63 7.69 -3.39 -1.21
C GLN A 63 7.66 -4.60 -2.14
N PHE A 64 8.62 -4.66 -3.06
CA PHE A 64 8.88 -5.86 -3.84
C PHE A 64 9.97 -6.64 -3.12
N PRO A 65 9.78 -7.94 -2.81
CA PRO A 65 10.87 -8.75 -2.33
C PRO A 65 11.98 -8.78 -3.39
N ASP A 66 13.23 -8.70 -2.95
CA ASP A 66 14.43 -8.70 -3.81
C ASP A 66 14.77 -10.10 -4.39
N ASP A 67 13.99 -11.15 -4.09
CA ASP A 67 14.21 -12.55 -4.55
C ASP A 67 13.03 -13.10 -5.36
#